data_AF-A0A182SGU7-F1
#
_entry.id   AF-A0A182SGU7-F1
#
_cell.length_a   1.000
_cell.length_b   1.000
_cell.length_c   1.000
_cell.angle_alpha   90.00
_cell.angle_beta   90.00
_cell.angle_gamma   90.00
#
_symmetry.space_group_name_H-M   'P 1'
#
loop_
_entity.id
_entity.type
_entity.pdbx_description
1 polymer ?
#
loop_
_entity_poly.entity_id
_entity_poly.type
_entity_poly.pdbx_seq_one_letter_code
_entity_poly.pdbx_strand_id
1 'polypeptide(L)'
;MLVLELFPDKAPKISHYPKTKKPNPELSSSFFSKLLFLHFDAFAWKGFRNPLTMDEMYDINPQDSARELVPPFDKHWKKSVEKGRKQQTASDRKAGKPDIEYKPHSPSNGSVLYTMIRAYGGPFWFAGMLQLAISGLQFASPYLMQALMAVIALDEPLWKGILLTFGLFGASLLLGLFNGQYLYYCFLSGFRIRTGLISAIYRKALRISSAAKKDTTVGEIVNLMAVDAQRFFELTSYLHILWSAILIIGLCVFLLYDILGVAVFAGLGVMILITPVSGVVAAKLKSHQVSQMKLKDERVKKMNEILGGIKVLKLYAWEPSFQDSILTVRDAEVGILKRMAYYGAGIFFTFTIAPFLTTLVSFAVYVLMDEENVLDPQTAFVSLALFNIMRFPLGMLPMVVTFAMQAWVSIKRIDKFLNSAELDP
;
A
#
# COMPACT_ATOMS: atom_id res chain seq x y z
N MET A 1 -8.73 -20.47 28.47
CA MET A 1 -8.90 -20.70 27.02
C MET A 1 -7.64 -20.38 26.21
N LEU A 2 -6.90 -19.30 26.49
CA LEU A 2 -5.66 -18.92 25.75
C LEU A 2 -4.53 -19.98 25.74
N VAL A 3 -4.43 -20.83 26.77
CA VAL A 3 -3.44 -21.92 26.83
C VAL A 3 -3.73 -23.03 25.82
N LEU A 4 -5.00 -23.26 25.46
CA LEU A 4 -5.36 -24.26 24.45
C LEU A 4 -4.97 -23.81 23.04
N GLU A 5 -4.90 -22.50 22.80
CA GLU A 5 -4.50 -21.91 21.52
C GLU A 5 -2.98 -21.94 21.26
N LEU A 6 -2.19 -22.37 22.26
CA LEU A 6 -0.75 -22.67 22.07
C LEU A 6 -0.55 -23.89 21.19
N PHE A 7 -1.50 -24.84 21.22
CA PHE A 7 -1.40 -26.08 20.47
C PHE A 7 -2.15 -25.98 19.14
N PRO A 8 -1.62 -26.58 18.06
CA PRO A 8 -2.31 -26.60 16.78
C PRO A 8 -3.60 -27.41 16.88
N ASP A 9 -4.68 -26.87 16.32
CA ASP A 9 -5.94 -27.60 16.22
C ASP A 9 -5.74 -28.88 15.38
N LYS A 10 -6.39 -29.96 15.81
CA LYS A 10 -6.40 -31.19 15.00
C LYS A 10 -7.11 -30.91 13.68
N ALA A 11 -6.54 -31.43 12.59
CA ALA A 11 -7.17 -31.35 11.27
C ALA A 11 -8.63 -31.83 11.33
N PRO A 12 -9.57 -31.11 10.70
CA PRO A 12 -10.98 -31.46 10.76
C PRO A 12 -11.19 -32.86 10.18
N LYS A 13 -11.90 -33.73 10.94
CA LYS A 13 -12.21 -35.10 10.50
C LYS A 13 -13.08 -35.14 9.24
N ILE A 14 -13.90 -34.10 9.05
CA ILE A 14 -14.76 -33.90 7.88
C ILE A 14 -14.45 -32.50 7.35
N SER A 15 -14.02 -32.42 6.09
CA SER A 15 -13.77 -31.15 5.40
C SER A 15 -14.59 -31.11 4.13
N HIS A 16 -15.22 -29.96 3.85
CA HIS A 16 -15.88 -29.69 2.57
C HIS A 16 -14.88 -29.46 1.42
N TYR A 17 -13.60 -29.30 1.74
CA TYR A 17 -12.53 -29.04 0.77
C TYR A 17 -11.81 -30.33 0.38
N PRO A 18 -11.43 -30.47 -0.91
CA PRO A 18 -10.65 -31.62 -1.36
C PRO A 18 -9.30 -31.66 -0.64
N LYS A 19 -8.81 -32.87 -0.34
CA LYS A 19 -7.48 -33.06 0.23
C LYS A 19 -6.43 -32.62 -0.80
N THR A 20 -5.57 -31.69 -0.42
CA THR A 20 -4.48 -31.20 -1.26
C THR A 20 -3.20 -31.98 -0.99
N LYS A 21 -2.28 -32.01 -1.97
CA LYS A 21 -1.02 -32.77 -1.83
C LYS A 21 -0.03 -32.06 -0.91
N LYS A 22 0.00 -30.73 -0.92
CA LYS A 22 0.91 -29.90 -0.13
C LYS A 22 0.13 -28.77 0.55
N PRO A 23 -0.66 -29.07 1.59
CA PRO A 23 -1.44 -28.05 2.29
C PRO A 23 -0.51 -27.00 2.89
N ASN A 24 -0.93 -25.74 2.85
CA ASN A 24 -0.23 -24.64 3.52
C ASN A 24 -0.13 -24.91 5.03
N PRO A 25 1.08 -24.84 5.63
CA PRO A 25 1.29 -25.07 7.06
C PRO A 25 0.52 -24.10 7.97
N GLU A 26 0.08 -22.94 7.43
CA GLU A 26 -0.82 -22.00 8.10
C GLU A 26 -2.15 -22.66 8.56
N LEU A 27 -2.67 -23.64 7.83
CA LEU A 27 -3.95 -24.29 8.20
C LEU A 27 -3.83 -25.12 9.49
N SER A 28 -2.66 -25.72 9.70
CA SER A 28 -2.36 -26.57 10.86
C SER A 28 -1.59 -25.84 11.95
N SER A 29 -1.38 -24.54 11.85
CA SER A 29 -0.60 -23.78 12.83
C SER A 29 -1.46 -23.27 13.99
N SER A 30 -0.87 -23.25 15.18
CA SER A 30 -1.50 -22.69 16.39
C SER A 30 -1.66 -21.18 16.28
N PHE A 31 -2.46 -20.58 17.17
CA PHE A 31 -2.68 -19.13 17.17
C PHE A 31 -1.36 -18.36 17.26
N PHE A 32 -0.45 -18.77 18.14
CA PHE A 32 0.85 -18.12 18.31
C PHE A 32 1.73 -18.24 17.06
N SER A 33 1.70 -19.39 16.37
CA SER A 33 2.44 -19.59 15.12
C SER A 33 1.88 -18.75 13.96
N LYS A 34 0.58 -18.46 13.97
CA LYS A 34 -0.04 -17.48 13.05
C LYS A 34 0.31 -16.04 13.42
N LEU A 35 0.24 -15.72 14.71
CA LEU A 35 0.52 -14.40 15.24
C LEU A 35 1.96 -13.94 14.95
N LEU A 36 2.92 -14.87 15.11
CA LEU A 36 4.35 -14.65 14.92
C LEU A 36 4.87 -15.08 13.54
N PHE A 37 4.00 -15.58 12.66
CA PHE A 37 4.36 -16.10 11.34
C PHE A 37 5.38 -17.26 11.31
N LEU A 38 5.55 -17.99 12.42
CA LEU A 38 6.53 -19.08 12.56
C LEU A 38 6.31 -20.25 11.58
N HIS A 39 5.09 -20.39 11.07
CA HIS A 39 4.75 -21.40 10.05
C HIS A 39 5.49 -21.17 8.72
N PHE A 40 6.01 -19.97 8.46
CA PHE A 40 6.81 -19.64 7.29
C PHE A 40 8.29 -20.01 7.42
N ASP A 41 8.82 -20.13 8.64
CA ASP A 41 10.26 -20.29 8.90
C ASP A 41 10.87 -21.52 8.20
N ALA A 42 10.15 -22.65 8.22
CA ALA A 42 10.60 -23.88 7.56
C ALA A 42 10.74 -23.69 6.04
N PHE A 43 9.84 -22.91 5.43
CA PHE A 43 9.88 -22.61 4.00
C PHE A 43 11.01 -21.62 3.66
N ALA A 44 11.18 -20.58 4.48
CA ALA A 44 12.27 -19.62 4.33
C ALA A 44 13.64 -20.32 4.44
N TRP A 45 13.80 -21.21 5.42
CA TRP A 45 15.03 -21.96 5.62
C TRP A 45 15.33 -22.92 4.47
N LYS A 46 14.29 -23.53 3.89
CA LYS A 46 14.43 -24.36 2.68
C LYS A 46 14.95 -23.53 1.51
N GLY A 47 14.38 -22.34 1.29
CA GLY A 47 14.80 -21.42 0.23
C GLY A 47 16.20 -20.82 0.44
N PHE A 48 16.65 -20.71 1.69
CA PHE A 48 18.02 -20.31 2.01
C PHE A 48 19.03 -21.41 1.61
N ARG A 49 18.69 -22.68 1.83
CA ARG A 49 19.58 -23.82 1.52
C ARG A 49 19.58 -24.20 0.06
N ASN A 50 18.42 -24.14 -0.60
CA ASN A 50 18.25 -24.55 -1.99
C ASN A 50 17.33 -23.55 -2.73
N PRO A 51 17.62 -23.23 -4.00
CA PRO A 51 16.68 -22.47 -4.82
C PRO A 51 15.31 -23.16 -4.90
N LEU A 52 14.25 -22.43 -4.54
CA LEU A 52 12.89 -22.97 -4.55
C LEU A 52 12.39 -23.18 -5.98
N THR A 53 11.73 -24.31 -6.20
CA THR A 53 11.04 -24.61 -7.46
C THR A 53 9.51 -24.57 -7.29
N MET A 54 8.77 -24.48 -8.39
CA MET A 54 7.29 -24.43 -8.35
C MET A 54 6.69 -25.66 -7.67
N ASP A 55 7.32 -26.82 -7.79
CA ASP A 55 6.87 -28.04 -7.14
C ASP A 55 6.95 -27.95 -5.61
N GLU A 56 7.79 -27.08 -5.06
CA GLU A 56 7.99 -26.93 -3.61
C GLU A 56 7.05 -25.94 -2.95
N MET A 57 6.24 -25.23 -3.75
CA MET A 57 5.23 -24.30 -3.27
C MET A 57 4.09 -25.05 -2.58
N TYR A 58 3.55 -24.44 -1.53
CA TYR A 58 2.33 -24.93 -0.89
C TYR A 58 1.10 -24.59 -1.73
N ASP A 59 0.10 -25.46 -1.66
CA ASP A 59 -1.23 -25.22 -2.20
C ASP A 59 -1.89 -24.05 -1.44
N ILE A 60 -2.60 -23.19 -2.17
CA ILE A 60 -3.31 -22.05 -1.57
C ILE A 60 -4.36 -22.53 -0.56
N ASN A 61 -4.58 -21.73 0.49
CA ASN A 61 -5.66 -21.98 1.43
C ASN A 61 -7.00 -22.07 0.69
N PRO A 62 -7.87 -23.07 0.98
CA PRO A 62 -9.12 -23.25 0.24
C PRO A 62 -10.03 -22.01 0.25
N GLN A 63 -10.09 -21.30 1.37
CA GLN A 63 -10.85 -20.05 1.54
C GLN A 63 -10.38 -18.89 0.64
N ASP A 64 -9.13 -18.93 0.19
CA ASP A 64 -8.50 -17.91 -0.65
C ASP A 64 -8.47 -18.33 -2.13
N SER A 65 -9.04 -19.49 -2.46
CA SER A 65 -9.17 -19.97 -3.83
C SER A 65 -10.25 -19.22 -4.60
N ALA A 66 -10.09 -19.12 -5.93
CA ALA A 66 -11.09 -18.50 -6.80
C ALA A 66 -12.48 -19.16 -6.68
N ARG A 67 -12.53 -20.46 -6.37
CA ARG A 67 -13.78 -21.21 -6.16
C ARG A 67 -14.61 -20.63 -5.01
N GLU A 68 -13.96 -20.19 -3.94
CA GLU A 68 -14.62 -19.63 -2.75
C GLU A 68 -14.80 -18.12 -2.83
N LEU A 69 -13.90 -17.41 -3.52
CA LEU A 69 -13.97 -15.95 -3.65
C LEU A 69 -15.02 -15.48 -4.67
N VAL A 70 -15.23 -16.23 -5.75
CA VAL A 70 -16.17 -15.85 -6.83
C VAL A 70 -17.64 -15.79 -6.39
N PRO A 71 -18.21 -16.79 -5.68
CA PRO A 71 -19.63 -16.78 -5.34
C PRO A 71 -20.07 -15.58 -4.47
N PRO A 72 -19.33 -15.17 -3.42
CA PRO A 72 -19.62 -13.94 -2.68
C PRO A 72 -19.63 -12.69 -3.56
N PHE A 73 -18.65 -12.56 -4.47
CA PHE A 73 -18.60 -11.45 -5.43
C PHE A 73 -19.86 -11.41 -6.29
N ASP A 74 -20.24 -12.53 -6.91
CA ASP A 74 -21.43 -12.60 -7.77
C ASP A 74 -22.72 -12.28 -7.02
N LYS A 75 -22.84 -12.78 -5.79
CA LYS A 75 -23.99 -12.51 -4.93
C LYS A 75 -24.15 -11.01 -4.69
N HIS A 76 -23.07 -10.32 -4.35
CA HIS A 76 -23.11 -8.88 -4.09
C HIS A 76 -23.20 -8.05 -5.36
N TRP A 77 -22.60 -8.51 -6.46
CA TRP A 77 -22.72 -7.89 -7.78
C TRP A 77 -24.18 -7.88 -8.26
N LYS A 78 -24.85 -9.04 -8.23
CA LYS A 78 -26.28 -9.16 -8.60
C LYS A 78 -27.16 -8.24 -7.76
N LYS A 79 -26.93 -8.19 -6.43
CA LYS A 79 -27.63 -7.26 -5.54
C LYS A 79 -27.38 -5.79 -5.91
N SER A 80 -26.14 -5.45 -6.26
CA SER A 80 -25.80 -4.10 -6.71
C SER A 80 -26.54 -3.73 -7.98
N VAL A 81 -26.53 -4.62 -8.99
CA VAL A 81 -27.22 -4.45 -10.27
C VAL A 81 -28.72 -4.30 -10.07
N GLU A 82 -29.34 -5.12 -9.22
CA GLU A 82 -30.77 -5.02 -8.92
C GLU A 82 -31.12 -3.71 -8.21
N LYS A 83 -30.25 -3.22 -7.31
CA LYS A 83 -30.43 -1.94 -6.64
C LYS A 83 -30.32 -0.77 -7.63
N GLY A 84 -29.30 -0.78 -8.50
CA GLY A 84 -29.15 0.23 -9.54
C GLY A 84 -30.31 0.23 -10.52
N ARG A 85 -30.81 -0.96 -10.90
CA ARG A 85 -32.05 -1.10 -11.70
C ARG A 85 -33.24 -0.40 -11.04
N LYS A 86 -33.49 -0.66 -9.76
CA LYS A 86 -34.59 -0.02 -9.01
C LYS A 86 -34.45 1.50 -8.98
N GLN A 87 -33.22 2.01 -8.82
CA GLN A 87 -32.94 3.45 -8.80
C GLN A 87 -33.15 4.09 -10.18
N GLN A 88 -32.68 3.45 -11.26
CA GLN A 88 -32.90 3.91 -12.63
C GLN A 88 -34.40 3.97 -12.96
N THR A 89 -35.14 2.90 -12.69
CA THR A 89 -36.60 2.86 -12.91
C THR A 89 -37.33 3.94 -12.11
N ALA A 90 -36.90 4.22 -10.87
CA ALA A 90 -37.48 5.28 -10.06
C ALA A 90 -37.15 6.69 -10.61
N SER A 91 -35.95 6.92 -11.15
CA SER A 91 -35.61 8.23 -11.75
C SER A 91 -36.30 8.44 -13.08
N ASP A 92 -36.40 7.42 -13.93
CA ASP A 92 -37.08 7.51 -15.23
C ASP A 92 -38.60 7.74 -15.04
N ARG A 93 -39.20 7.14 -14.00
CA ARG A 93 -40.58 7.46 -13.59
C ARG A 93 -40.73 8.91 -13.13
N LYS A 94 -39.79 9.43 -12.33
CA LYS A 94 -39.80 10.84 -11.91
C LYS A 94 -39.58 11.82 -13.06
N ALA A 95 -38.87 11.41 -14.11
CA ALA A 95 -38.58 12.21 -15.29
C ALA A 95 -39.72 12.17 -16.34
N GLY A 96 -40.82 11.46 -16.09
CA GLY A 96 -41.99 11.42 -16.98
C GLY A 96 -41.75 10.71 -18.31
N LYS A 97 -40.76 9.81 -18.40
CA LYS A 97 -40.50 9.06 -19.64
C LYS A 97 -41.62 8.04 -19.89
N PRO A 98 -42.23 8.04 -21.10
CA PRO A 98 -43.40 7.21 -21.41
C PRO A 98 -43.08 5.71 -21.52
N ASP A 99 -41.86 5.36 -21.96
CA ASP A 99 -41.37 3.98 -21.97
C ASP A 99 -40.23 3.80 -20.96
N ILE A 100 -40.49 3.00 -19.92
CA ILE A 100 -39.47 2.56 -18.96
C ILE A 100 -38.74 1.37 -19.58
N GLU A 101 -37.98 1.62 -20.64
CA GLU A 101 -37.15 0.58 -21.25
C GLU A 101 -35.93 0.34 -20.34
N TYR A 102 -35.94 -0.81 -19.66
CA TYR A 102 -34.80 -1.23 -18.84
C TYR A 102 -33.58 -1.38 -19.75
N LYS A 103 -32.52 -0.63 -19.46
CA LYS A 103 -31.21 -0.82 -20.10
C LYS A 103 -30.41 -1.77 -19.21
N PRO A 104 -30.41 -3.11 -19.46
CA PRO A 104 -29.71 -4.10 -18.64
C PRO A 104 -28.21 -3.81 -18.45
N HIS A 105 -27.68 -2.93 -19.27
CA HIS A 105 -26.26 -2.68 -19.45
C HIS A 105 -25.91 -1.18 -19.34
N SER A 106 -26.71 -0.42 -18.59
CA SER A 106 -26.39 0.97 -18.29
C SER A 106 -25.16 1.06 -17.37
N PRO A 107 -24.21 1.99 -17.61
CA PRO A 107 -23.05 2.23 -16.74
C PRO A 107 -23.40 2.53 -15.27
N SER A 108 -24.67 2.87 -14.99
CA SER A 108 -25.19 3.22 -13.67
C SER A 108 -25.70 2.06 -12.83
N ASN A 109 -25.74 0.83 -13.34
CA ASN A 109 -26.54 -0.24 -12.72
C ASN A 109 -25.78 -1.06 -11.66
N GLY A 110 -24.57 -1.51 -11.94
CA GLY A 110 -23.71 -2.26 -11.00
C GLY A 110 -22.54 -1.43 -10.49
N SER A 111 -22.20 -1.58 -9.19
CA SER A 111 -21.04 -0.95 -8.56
C SER A 111 -20.07 -2.02 -8.06
N VAL A 112 -18.86 -2.01 -8.64
CA VAL A 112 -17.76 -2.89 -8.29
C VAL A 112 -17.24 -2.58 -6.90
N LEU A 113 -17.15 -1.29 -6.55
CA LEU A 113 -16.70 -0.85 -5.23
C LEU A 113 -17.60 -1.42 -4.11
N TYR A 114 -18.91 -1.30 -4.24
CA TYR A 114 -19.86 -1.87 -3.29
C TYR A 114 -19.68 -3.40 -3.17
N THR A 115 -19.51 -4.06 -4.31
CA THR A 115 -19.38 -5.52 -4.39
C THR A 115 -18.11 -6.00 -3.67
N MET A 116 -16.97 -5.36 -3.93
CA MET A 116 -15.70 -5.67 -3.29
C MET A 116 -15.74 -5.47 -1.78
N ILE A 117 -16.26 -4.33 -1.32
CA ILE A 117 -16.33 -4.01 0.12
C ILE A 117 -17.19 -5.03 0.85
N ARG A 118 -18.33 -5.42 0.27
CA ARG A 118 -19.24 -6.39 0.91
C ARG A 118 -18.74 -7.84 0.82
N ALA A 119 -18.08 -8.22 -0.27
CA ALA A 119 -17.56 -9.57 -0.45
C ALA A 119 -16.28 -9.83 0.36
N TYR A 120 -15.38 -8.83 0.44
CA TYR A 120 -14.01 -9.04 0.94
C TYR A 120 -13.58 -8.08 2.05
N GLY A 121 -14.42 -7.12 2.45
CA GLY A 121 -14.03 -6.08 3.40
C GLY A 121 -13.85 -6.52 4.85
N GLY A 122 -14.28 -7.73 5.24
CA GLY A 122 -14.19 -8.20 6.63
C GLY A 122 -12.79 -8.09 7.25
N PRO A 123 -11.77 -8.76 6.68
CA PRO A 123 -10.39 -8.66 7.16
C PRO A 123 -9.82 -7.23 7.08
N PHE A 124 -10.24 -6.44 6.09
CA PHE A 124 -9.82 -5.05 5.94
C PHE A 124 -10.32 -4.17 7.10
N TRP A 125 -11.57 -4.34 7.54
CA TRP A 125 -12.08 -3.61 8.71
C TRP A 125 -11.39 -4.01 10.00
N PHE A 126 -11.04 -5.29 10.17
CA PHE A 126 -10.24 -5.75 11.29
C PHE A 126 -8.83 -5.13 11.28
N ALA A 127 -8.18 -5.06 10.12
CA ALA A 127 -6.93 -4.33 9.96
C ALA A 127 -7.08 -2.85 10.38
N GLY A 128 -8.20 -2.21 10.06
CA GLY A 128 -8.50 -0.85 10.53
C GLY A 128 -8.56 -0.71 12.05
N MET A 129 -9.12 -1.70 12.75
CA MET A 129 -9.12 -1.72 14.22
C MET A 129 -7.70 -1.89 14.78
N LEU A 130 -6.89 -2.76 14.18
CA LEU A 130 -5.47 -2.88 14.53
C LEU A 130 -4.72 -1.57 14.27
N GLN A 131 -4.98 -0.89 13.16
CA GLN A 131 -4.38 0.40 12.86
C GLN A 131 -4.76 1.47 13.90
N LEU A 132 -5.98 1.44 14.43
CA LEU A 132 -6.38 2.34 15.50
C LEU A 132 -5.58 2.03 16.79
N ALA A 133 -5.43 0.75 17.13
CA ALA A 133 -4.63 0.32 18.28
C ALA A 133 -3.15 0.70 18.13
N ILE A 134 -2.56 0.48 16.95
CA ILE A 134 -1.20 0.93 16.58
C ILE A 134 -1.08 2.44 16.76
N SER A 135 -2.05 3.20 16.25
CA SER A 135 -2.05 4.66 16.33
C SER A 135 -2.11 5.17 17.75
N GLY A 136 -2.74 4.46 18.70
CA GLY A 136 -2.68 4.81 20.12
C GLY A 136 -1.37 4.36 20.79
N LEU A 137 -0.96 3.11 20.55
CA LEU A 137 0.18 2.49 21.23
C LEU A 137 1.52 3.14 20.87
N GLN A 138 1.68 3.67 19.66
CA GLN A 138 2.90 4.38 19.26
C GLN A 138 3.20 5.61 20.14
N PHE A 139 2.19 6.21 20.79
CA PHE A 139 2.37 7.32 21.72
C PHE A 139 2.80 6.85 23.12
N ALA A 140 2.60 5.58 23.48
CA ALA A 140 3.03 5.08 24.78
C ALA A 140 4.55 5.16 24.95
N SER A 141 5.32 4.93 23.88
CA SER A 141 6.79 4.91 23.96
C SER A 141 7.41 6.26 24.36
N PRO A 142 7.06 7.41 23.76
CA PRO A 142 7.54 8.72 24.22
C PRO A 142 7.25 9.01 25.69
N TYR A 143 6.02 8.76 26.16
CA TYR A 143 5.62 9.04 27.55
C TYR A 143 6.26 8.09 28.57
N LEU A 144 6.39 6.81 28.23
CA LEU A 144 7.11 5.86 29.09
C LEU A 144 8.58 6.22 29.19
N MET A 145 9.19 6.69 28.10
CA MET A 145 10.56 7.19 28.11
C MET A 145 10.70 8.45 28.96
N GLN A 146 9.76 9.39 28.85
CA GLN A 146 9.70 10.58 29.69
C GLN A 146 9.63 10.23 31.18
N ALA A 147 8.71 9.34 31.56
CA ALA A 147 8.58 8.89 32.94
C ALA A 147 9.87 8.20 33.45
N LEU A 148 10.55 7.44 32.59
CA LEU A 148 11.81 6.80 32.93
C LEU A 148 12.91 7.84 33.18
N MET A 149 12.99 8.88 32.35
CA MET A 149 13.93 9.99 32.55
C MET A 149 13.66 10.73 33.87
N ALA A 150 12.38 10.95 34.21
CA ALA A 150 12.01 11.58 35.47
C ALA A 150 12.43 10.74 36.70
N VAL A 151 12.26 9.41 36.64
CA VAL A 151 12.72 8.49 37.69
C VAL A 151 14.23 8.60 37.90
N ILE A 152 15.01 8.71 36.82
CA ILE A 152 16.47 8.88 36.89
C ILE A 152 16.84 10.25 37.46
N ALA A 153 16.15 11.31 37.04
CA ALA A 153 16.43 12.68 37.48
C ALA A 153 16.12 12.92 38.96
N LEU A 154 15.08 12.26 39.49
CA LEU A 154 14.62 12.40 40.87
C LEU A 154 15.21 11.37 41.85
N ASP A 155 16.13 10.52 41.39
CA ASP A 155 16.71 9.40 42.16
C ASP A 155 15.64 8.51 42.82
N GLU A 156 14.57 8.23 42.06
CA GLU A 156 13.43 7.46 42.52
C GLU A 156 13.74 5.95 42.62
N PRO A 157 12.97 5.17 43.41
CA PRO A 157 13.24 3.76 43.64
C PRO A 157 13.35 2.93 42.35
N LEU A 158 14.37 2.06 42.30
CA LEU A 158 14.71 1.22 41.15
C LEU A 158 13.53 0.44 40.56
N TRP A 159 12.61 -0.05 41.40
CA TRP A 159 11.46 -0.85 40.94
C TRP A 159 10.55 -0.06 39.98
N LYS A 160 10.43 1.26 40.13
CA LYS A 160 9.68 2.13 39.20
C LYS A 160 10.36 2.13 37.83
N GLY A 161 11.68 2.29 37.80
CA GLY A 161 12.47 2.26 36.55
C GLY A 161 12.37 0.90 35.84
N ILE A 162 12.45 -0.20 36.59
CA ILE A 162 12.28 -1.56 36.06
C ILE A 162 10.87 -1.74 35.46
N LEU A 163 9.83 -1.32 36.18
CA LEU A 163 8.44 -1.41 35.72
C LEU A 163 8.22 -0.64 34.41
N LEU A 164 8.71 0.59 34.32
CA LEU A 164 8.62 1.43 33.12
C LEU A 164 9.38 0.81 31.94
N THR A 165 10.55 0.21 32.20
CA THR A 165 11.35 -0.47 31.17
C THR A 165 10.63 -1.70 30.61
N PHE A 166 10.02 -2.53 31.47
CA PHE A 166 9.19 -3.65 31.00
C PHE A 166 7.92 -3.17 30.30
N GLY A 167 7.33 -2.05 30.74
CA GLY A 167 6.23 -1.39 30.04
C GLY A 167 6.61 -0.95 28.63
N LEU A 168 7.80 -0.35 28.47
CA LEU A 168 8.34 0.06 27.16
C LEU A 168 8.53 -1.15 26.26
N PHE A 169 9.16 -2.22 26.77
CA PHE A 169 9.33 -3.48 26.04
C PHE A 169 7.98 -4.07 25.59
N GLY A 170 7.00 -4.12 26.49
CA GLY A 170 5.65 -4.61 26.19
C GLY A 170 4.95 -3.77 25.12
N ALA A 171 5.03 -2.45 25.21
CA ALA A 171 4.47 -1.54 24.22
C ALA A 171 5.12 -1.71 22.84
N SER A 172 6.45 -1.80 22.77
CA SER A 172 7.18 -2.03 21.51
C SER A 172 6.86 -3.40 20.91
N LEU A 173 6.77 -4.45 21.72
CA LEU A 173 6.41 -5.80 21.28
C LEU A 173 5.00 -5.83 20.68
N LEU A 174 4.02 -5.27 21.40
CA LEU A 174 2.64 -5.20 20.93
C LEU A 174 2.52 -4.37 19.65
N LEU A 175 3.27 -3.26 19.54
CA LEU A 175 3.31 -2.43 18.34
C LEU A 175 3.82 -3.23 17.14
N GLY A 176 4.91 -3.99 17.32
CA GLY A 176 5.45 -4.87 16.28
C GLY A 176 4.47 -5.96 15.85
N LEU A 177 3.83 -6.64 16.82
CA LEU A 177 2.83 -7.68 16.57
C LEU A 177 1.61 -7.14 15.81
N PHE A 178 1.04 -6.03 16.28
CA PHE A 178 -0.11 -5.41 15.61
C PHE A 178 0.24 -4.94 14.21
N ASN A 179 1.43 -4.36 14.00
CA ASN A 179 1.85 -3.91 12.68
C ASN A 179 2.02 -5.08 11.69
N GLY A 180 2.60 -6.19 12.14
CA GLY A 180 2.70 -7.42 11.33
C GLY A 180 1.33 -7.98 10.94
N GLN A 181 0.41 -8.07 11.90
CA GLN A 181 -0.95 -8.54 11.64
C GLN A 181 -1.74 -7.57 10.76
N TYR A 182 -1.63 -6.26 11.00
CA TYR A 182 -2.22 -5.21 10.17
C TYR A 182 -1.81 -5.37 8.69
N LEU A 183 -0.51 -5.51 8.42
CA LEU A 183 -0.01 -5.69 7.07
C LEU A 183 -0.53 -6.99 6.44
N TYR A 184 -0.50 -8.10 7.18
CA TYR A 184 -1.05 -9.37 6.70
C TYR A 184 -2.52 -9.26 6.27
N TYR A 185 -3.39 -8.68 7.10
CA TYR A 185 -4.82 -8.56 6.80
C TYR A 185 -5.10 -7.56 5.65
N CYS A 186 -4.30 -6.50 5.53
CA CYS A 186 -4.38 -5.59 4.39
C CYS A 186 -3.98 -6.28 3.07
N PHE A 187 -2.89 -7.05 3.06
CA PHE A 187 -2.45 -7.81 1.89
C PHE A 187 -3.44 -8.92 1.54
N LEU A 188 -3.98 -9.64 2.52
CA LEU A 188 -4.99 -10.66 2.32
C LEU A 188 -6.25 -10.08 1.66
N SER A 189 -6.71 -8.91 2.14
CA SER A 189 -7.86 -8.21 1.57
C SER A 189 -7.59 -7.77 0.13
N GLY A 190 -6.42 -7.19 -0.13
CA GLY A 190 -5.99 -6.80 -1.48
C GLY A 190 -5.92 -8.00 -2.43
N PHE A 191 -5.39 -9.12 -1.95
CA PHE A 191 -5.28 -10.37 -2.71
C PHE A 191 -6.66 -10.90 -3.09
N ARG A 192 -7.59 -10.99 -2.13
CA ARG A 192 -8.96 -11.45 -2.37
C ARG A 192 -9.71 -10.56 -3.36
N ILE A 193 -9.57 -9.24 -3.22
CA ILE A 193 -10.14 -8.26 -4.16
C ILE A 193 -9.60 -8.50 -5.57
N ARG A 194 -8.27 -8.57 -5.73
CA ARG A 194 -7.62 -8.78 -7.03
C ARG A 194 -8.10 -10.07 -7.70
N THR A 195 -8.10 -11.18 -6.97
CA THR A 195 -8.54 -12.49 -7.47
C THR A 195 -10.01 -12.47 -7.88
N GLY A 196 -10.88 -11.85 -7.07
CA GLY A 196 -12.29 -11.66 -7.37
C GLY A 196 -12.53 -10.84 -8.64
N LEU A 197 -11.83 -9.71 -8.78
CA LEU A 197 -11.94 -8.83 -9.94
C LEU A 197 -11.48 -9.53 -11.23
N ILE A 198 -10.30 -10.18 -11.22
CA ILE A 198 -9.79 -10.92 -12.37
C ILE A 198 -10.81 -11.99 -12.80
N SER A 199 -11.35 -12.73 -11.84
CA SER A 199 -12.33 -13.79 -12.12
C SER A 199 -13.66 -13.22 -12.67
N ALA A 200 -14.09 -12.05 -12.21
CA ALA A 200 -15.28 -11.38 -12.71
C ALA A 200 -15.07 -10.83 -14.13
N ILE A 201 -13.94 -10.16 -14.38
CA ILE A 201 -13.57 -9.61 -15.70
C ILE A 201 -13.44 -10.73 -16.72
N TYR A 202 -12.76 -11.82 -16.37
CA TYR A 202 -12.59 -12.98 -17.26
C TYR A 202 -13.94 -13.59 -17.66
N ARG A 203 -14.83 -13.84 -16.69
CA ARG A 203 -16.16 -14.41 -16.98
C ARG A 203 -17.05 -13.45 -17.75
N LYS A 204 -16.96 -12.15 -17.48
CA LYS A 204 -17.67 -11.13 -18.26
C LYS A 204 -17.19 -11.14 -19.71
N ALA A 205 -15.88 -11.21 -19.96
CA ALA A 205 -15.30 -11.24 -21.30
C ALA A 205 -15.83 -12.42 -22.16
N LEU A 206 -16.21 -13.54 -21.52
CA LEU A 206 -16.82 -14.70 -22.20
C LEU A 206 -18.30 -14.51 -22.55
N ARG A 207 -18.98 -13.49 -22.01
CA ARG A 207 -20.42 -13.26 -22.16
C ARG A 207 -20.77 -11.95 -22.87
N ILE A 208 -19.80 -11.07 -23.11
CA ILE A 208 -20.09 -9.78 -23.75
C ILE A 208 -20.63 -9.97 -25.17
N SER A 209 -21.56 -9.10 -25.57
CA SER A 209 -22.12 -9.09 -26.92
C SER A 209 -21.09 -8.69 -27.97
N SER A 210 -21.29 -9.13 -29.22
CA SER A 210 -20.42 -8.75 -30.34
C SER A 210 -20.36 -7.23 -30.57
N ALA A 211 -21.43 -6.50 -30.23
CA ALA A 211 -21.45 -5.04 -30.27
C ALA A 211 -20.56 -4.43 -29.19
N ALA A 212 -20.69 -4.87 -27.93
CA ALA A 212 -19.85 -4.39 -26.83
C ALA A 212 -18.36 -4.76 -27.03
N LYS A 213 -18.08 -5.88 -27.70
CA LYS A 213 -16.72 -6.33 -28.04
C LYS A 213 -16.01 -5.41 -29.04
N LYS A 214 -16.74 -4.59 -29.82
CA LYS A 214 -16.14 -3.56 -30.69
C LYS A 214 -15.61 -2.36 -29.87
N ASP A 215 -16.24 -2.07 -28.74
CA ASP A 215 -15.90 -0.95 -27.86
C ASP A 215 -14.82 -1.28 -26.82
N THR A 216 -14.43 -2.56 -26.68
CA THR A 216 -13.38 -2.99 -25.75
C THR A 216 -12.51 -4.06 -26.40
N THR A 217 -11.27 -3.70 -26.68
CA THR A 217 -10.27 -4.59 -27.29
C THR A 217 -9.79 -5.66 -26.31
N VAL A 218 -9.25 -6.76 -26.83
CA VAL A 218 -8.62 -7.81 -26.00
C VAL A 218 -7.49 -7.23 -25.14
N GLY A 219 -6.70 -6.29 -25.69
CA GLY A 219 -5.65 -5.59 -24.96
C GLY A 219 -6.18 -4.79 -23.76
N GLU A 220 -7.33 -4.12 -23.91
CA GLU A 220 -7.98 -3.40 -22.81
C GLU A 220 -8.47 -4.35 -21.73
N ILE A 221 -9.07 -5.49 -22.09
CA ILE A 221 -9.50 -6.51 -21.11
C ILE A 221 -8.30 -7.05 -20.33
N VAL A 222 -7.20 -7.34 -21.01
CA VAL A 222 -5.95 -7.77 -20.36
C VAL A 222 -5.42 -6.69 -19.43
N ASN A 223 -5.47 -5.41 -19.83
CA ASN A 223 -5.07 -4.29 -19.00
C ASN A 223 -5.96 -4.13 -17.74
N LEU A 224 -7.28 -4.36 -17.86
CA LEU A 224 -8.18 -4.38 -16.70
C LEU A 224 -7.79 -5.46 -15.68
N MET A 225 -7.36 -6.64 -16.14
CA MET A 225 -6.93 -7.73 -15.25
C MET A 225 -5.53 -7.52 -14.68
N ALA A 226 -4.59 -7.02 -15.49
CA ALA A 226 -3.18 -6.93 -15.12
C ALA A 226 -2.83 -5.65 -14.36
N VAL A 227 -3.44 -4.52 -14.71
CA VAL A 227 -3.11 -3.19 -14.14
C VAL A 227 -4.22 -2.71 -13.21
N ASP A 228 -5.47 -2.65 -13.68
CA ASP A 228 -6.56 -2.09 -12.88
C ASP A 228 -6.86 -2.94 -11.63
N ALA A 229 -6.92 -4.27 -11.75
CA ALA A 229 -7.11 -5.13 -10.58
C ALA A 229 -5.91 -5.10 -9.62
N GLN A 230 -4.69 -4.93 -10.13
CA GLN A 230 -3.47 -4.86 -9.32
C GLN A 230 -3.41 -3.60 -8.45
N ARG A 231 -3.91 -2.46 -8.94
CA ARG A 231 -3.96 -1.20 -8.17
C ARG A 231 -4.71 -1.33 -6.84
N PHE A 232 -5.68 -2.23 -6.74
CA PHE A 232 -6.39 -2.44 -5.49
C PHE A 232 -5.55 -3.19 -4.46
N PHE A 233 -4.72 -4.14 -4.89
CA PHE A 233 -3.77 -4.83 -4.00
C PHE A 233 -2.76 -3.84 -3.41
N GLU A 234 -2.27 -2.91 -4.23
CA GLU A 234 -1.37 -1.83 -3.79
C GLU A 234 -2.09 -0.86 -2.85
N LEU A 235 -3.31 -0.42 -3.20
CA LEU A 235 -4.06 0.54 -2.39
C LEU A 235 -4.42 0.00 -1.00
N THR A 236 -4.90 -1.23 -0.88
CA THR A 236 -5.39 -1.77 0.41
C THR A 236 -4.32 -1.76 1.50
N SER A 237 -3.05 -1.87 1.11
CA SER A 237 -1.91 -1.85 2.04
C SER A 237 -1.68 -0.49 2.70
N TYR A 238 -2.17 0.59 2.06
CA TYR A 238 -1.94 1.96 2.50
C TYR A 238 -3.22 2.74 2.80
N LEU A 239 -4.40 2.22 2.45
CA LEU A 239 -5.65 2.97 2.51
C LEU A 239 -6.00 3.45 3.92
N HIS A 240 -5.65 2.69 4.97
CA HIS A 240 -5.89 3.12 6.35
C HIS A 240 -5.06 4.33 6.78
N ILE A 241 -3.96 4.63 6.09
CA ILE A 241 -3.14 5.83 6.33
C ILE A 241 -3.97 7.10 6.12
N LEU A 242 -4.97 7.12 5.23
CA LEU A 242 -5.75 8.34 4.95
C LEU A 242 -6.46 8.89 6.19
N TRP A 243 -7.12 8.03 6.98
CA TRP A 243 -7.79 8.47 8.20
C TRP A 243 -6.84 8.44 9.41
N SER A 244 -5.93 7.47 9.49
CA SER A 244 -5.02 7.38 10.63
C SER A 244 -4.01 8.52 10.65
N ALA A 245 -3.55 9.00 9.49
CA ALA A 245 -2.68 10.17 9.41
C ALA A 245 -3.32 11.42 10.03
N ILE A 246 -4.61 11.65 9.76
CA ILE A 246 -5.34 12.79 10.34
C ILE A 246 -5.39 12.67 11.86
N LEU A 247 -5.69 11.48 12.38
CA LEU A 247 -5.72 11.23 13.83
C LEU A 247 -4.34 11.40 14.47
N ILE A 248 -3.29 10.83 13.86
CA ILE A 248 -1.91 10.88 14.37
C ILE A 248 -1.40 12.32 14.36
N ILE A 249 -1.55 13.05 13.25
CA ILE A 249 -1.12 14.45 13.15
C ILE A 249 -1.89 15.31 14.15
N GLY A 250 -3.21 15.15 14.24
CA GLY A 250 -4.04 15.90 15.20
C GLY A 250 -3.60 15.66 16.64
N LEU A 251 -3.38 14.40 17.02
CA LEU A 251 -2.94 14.04 18.37
C LEU A 251 -1.51 14.53 18.66
N CYS A 252 -0.58 14.38 17.73
CA CYS A 252 0.78 14.90 17.88
C CYS A 252 0.78 16.43 18.05
N VAL A 253 0.00 17.18 17.25
CA VAL A 253 -0.10 18.64 17.39
C VAL A 253 -0.71 19.02 18.73
N PHE A 254 -1.75 18.31 19.18
CA PHE A 254 -2.37 18.53 20.49
C PHE A 254 -1.36 18.34 21.64
N LEU A 255 -0.63 17.22 21.64
CA LEU A 255 0.35 16.91 22.68
C LEU A 255 1.58 17.82 22.61
N LEU A 256 2.04 18.17 21.42
CA LEU A 256 3.14 19.12 21.25
C LEU A 256 2.74 20.51 21.71
N TYR A 257 1.48 20.92 21.52
CA TYR A 257 1.01 22.24 21.93
C TYR A 257 1.04 22.40 23.45
N ASP A 258 0.78 21.32 24.19
CA ASP A 258 0.92 21.29 25.65
C ASP A 258 2.38 21.49 26.09
N ILE A 259 3.34 21.01 25.30
CA ILE A 259 4.78 21.03 25.63
C ILE A 259 5.47 22.33 25.15
N LEU A 260 5.18 22.77 23.93
CA LEU A 260 5.87 23.88 23.25
C LEU A 260 4.97 25.10 22.97
N GLY A 261 3.68 25.04 23.32
CA GLY A 261 2.72 26.10 23.01
C GLY A 261 2.60 26.38 21.52
N VAL A 262 2.59 27.68 21.16
CA VAL A 262 2.43 28.13 19.77
C VAL A 262 3.64 27.78 18.89
N ALA A 263 4.81 27.51 19.48
CA ALA A 263 6.05 27.20 18.74
C ALA A 263 5.96 25.90 17.90
N VAL A 264 4.98 25.03 18.18
CA VAL A 264 4.69 23.83 17.37
C VAL A 264 4.35 24.18 15.93
N PHE A 265 3.61 25.26 15.71
CA PHE A 265 3.14 25.64 14.38
C PHE A 265 4.29 26.09 13.48
N ALA A 266 5.39 26.60 14.05
CA ALA A 266 6.59 26.93 13.30
C ALA A 266 7.24 25.67 12.70
N GLY A 267 7.42 24.62 13.49
CA GLY A 267 7.94 23.33 13.03
C GLY A 267 7.01 22.61 12.06
N LEU A 268 5.70 22.65 12.32
CA LEU A 268 4.69 22.12 11.39
C LEU A 268 4.72 22.86 10.05
N GLY A 269 4.88 24.19 10.07
CA GLY A 269 5.08 25.01 8.88
C GLY A 269 6.27 24.55 8.05
N VAL A 270 7.41 24.26 8.69
CA VAL A 270 8.59 23.69 8.01
C VAL A 270 8.26 22.34 7.36
N MET A 271 7.59 21.42 8.06
CA MET A 271 7.21 20.12 7.48
C MET A 271 6.27 20.25 6.27
N ILE A 272 5.29 21.14 6.38
CA ILE A 272 4.33 21.42 5.31
C ILE A 272 5.03 22.06 4.10
N LEU A 273 6.02 22.93 4.30
CA LEU A 273 6.78 23.58 3.22
C LEU A 273 7.79 22.63 2.53
N ILE A 274 8.40 21.72 3.29
CA ILE A 274 9.36 20.73 2.76
C ILE A 274 8.68 19.70 1.86
N THR A 275 7.43 19.34 2.16
CA THR A 275 6.65 18.34 1.41
C THR A 275 6.48 18.71 -0.08
N PRO A 276 5.98 19.90 -0.47
CA PRO A 276 5.86 20.30 -1.87
C PRO A 276 7.21 20.46 -2.55
N VAL A 277 8.26 20.92 -1.84
CA VAL A 277 9.63 20.97 -2.39
C VAL A 277 10.07 19.57 -2.83
N SER A 278 9.89 18.57 -1.95
CA SER A 278 10.16 17.17 -2.27
C SER A 278 9.33 16.67 -3.46
N GLY A 279 8.06 17.07 -3.53
CA GLY A 279 7.16 16.74 -4.64
C GLY A 279 7.61 17.30 -5.99
N VAL A 280 8.05 18.56 -6.05
CA VAL A 280 8.56 19.20 -7.27
C VAL A 280 9.85 18.53 -7.75
N VAL A 281 10.78 18.25 -6.83
CA VAL A 281 12.04 17.55 -7.13
C VAL A 281 11.74 16.14 -7.65
N ALA A 282 10.80 15.42 -7.04
CA ALA A 282 10.34 14.11 -7.51
C ALA A 282 9.69 14.16 -8.91
N ALA A 283 8.90 15.20 -9.20
CA ALA A 283 8.31 15.38 -10.53
C ALA A 283 9.38 15.62 -11.60
N LYS A 284 10.43 16.42 -11.30
CA LYS A 284 11.58 16.59 -12.20
C LYS A 284 12.37 15.31 -12.39
N LEU A 285 12.62 14.56 -11.32
CA LEU A 285 13.26 13.24 -11.40
C LEU A 285 12.47 12.30 -12.33
N LYS A 286 11.14 12.24 -12.19
CA LYS A 286 10.27 11.45 -13.06
C LYS A 286 10.35 11.88 -14.53
N SER A 287 10.38 13.19 -14.80
CA SER A 287 10.53 13.70 -16.17
C SER A 287 11.86 13.26 -16.80
N HIS A 288 12.96 13.33 -16.04
CA HIS A 288 14.26 12.83 -16.50
C HIS A 288 14.27 11.32 -16.69
N GLN A 289 13.59 10.56 -15.82
CA GLN A 289 13.44 9.11 -15.96
C GLN A 289 12.75 8.73 -17.27
N VAL A 290 11.71 9.47 -17.69
CA VAL A 290 11.05 9.24 -18.99
C VAL A 290 12.01 9.51 -20.15
N SER A 291 12.77 10.60 -20.11
CA SER A 291 13.76 10.91 -21.16
C SER A 291 14.88 9.86 -21.21
N GLN A 292 15.32 9.36 -20.06
CA GLN A 292 16.32 8.30 -19.97
C GLN A 292 15.80 6.97 -20.56
N MET A 293 14.52 6.63 -20.32
CA MET A 293 13.92 5.43 -20.92
C MET A 293 13.94 5.50 -22.46
N LYS A 294 13.69 6.67 -23.07
CA LYS A 294 13.77 6.83 -24.54
C LYS A 294 15.17 6.53 -25.09
N LEU A 295 16.21 7.09 -24.46
CA LEU A 295 17.60 6.84 -24.87
C LEU A 295 18.02 5.39 -24.62
N LYS A 296 17.54 4.80 -23.52
CA LYS A 296 17.76 3.38 -23.21
C LYS A 296 17.12 2.48 -24.28
N ASP A 297 15.90 2.78 -24.71
CA ASP A 297 15.21 2.03 -25.77
C ASP A 297 15.96 2.13 -27.10
N GLU A 298 16.43 3.32 -27.47
CA GLU A 298 17.28 3.52 -28.65
C GLU A 298 18.59 2.70 -28.57
N ARG A 299 19.28 2.76 -27.42
CA ARG A 299 20.51 2.00 -27.19
C ARG A 299 20.26 0.49 -27.32
N VAL A 300 19.19 -0.02 -26.71
CA VAL A 300 18.82 -1.44 -26.79
C VAL A 300 18.45 -1.84 -28.22
N LYS A 301 17.76 -0.97 -28.96
CA LYS A 301 17.45 -1.20 -30.38
C LYS A 301 18.73 -1.34 -31.22
N LYS A 302 19.67 -0.39 -31.11
CA LYS A 302 20.97 -0.45 -31.81
C LYS A 302 21.76 -1.72 -31.45
N MET A 303 21.78 -2.09 -30.17
CA MET A 303 22.41 -3.35 -29.72
C MET A 303 21.79 -4.58 -30.39
N ASN A 304 20.46 -4.64 -30.52
CA ASN A 304 19.79 -5.76 -31.18
C ASN A 304 20.12 -5.84 -32.68
N GLU A 305 20.22 -4.70 -33.38
CA GLU A 305 20.62 -4.64 -34.79
C GLU A 305 22.06 -5.16 -34.99
N ILE A 306 22.99 -4.78 -34.11
CA ILE A 306 24.39 -5.26 -34.14
C ILE A 306 24.47 -6.76 -33.88
N LEU A 307 23.77 -7.27 -32.87
CA LEU A 307 23.76 -8.70 -32.55
C LEU A 307 23.13 -9.52 -33.68
N GLY A 308 22.06 -9.02 -34.30
CA GLY A 308 21.45 -9.65 -35.47
C GLY A 308 22.38 -9.70 -36.69
N GLY A 309 23.23 -8.69 -36.86
CA GLY A 309 24.17 -8.56 -37.99
C GLY A 309 25.62 -8.95 -37.70
N ILE A 310 25.93 -9.57 -36.54
CA ILE A 310 27.30 -9.62 -36.00
C ILE A 310 28.33 -10.23 -36.96
N LYS A 311 27.94 -11.25 -37.73
CA LYS A 311 28.83 -11.91 -38.70
C LYS A 311 29.28 -10.95 -39.81
N VAL A 312 28.38 -10.11 -40.31
CA VAL A 312 28.68 -9.12 -41.36
C VAL A 312 29.61 -8.05 -40.80
N LEU A 313 29.31 -7.53 -39.61
CA LEU A 313 30.14 -6.51 -38.96
C LEU A 313 31.58 -7.01 -38.73
N LYS A 314 31.74 -8.27 -38.30
CA LYS A 314 33.04 -8.93 -38.11
C LYS A 314 33.80 -9.13 -39.42
N LEU A 315 33.11 -9.50 -40.50
CA LEU A 315 33.74 -9.71 -41.82
C LEU A 315 34.30 -8.40 -42.40
N TYR A 316 33.65 -7.27 -42.15
CA TYR A 316 34.06 -5.95 -42.65
C TYR A 316 34.86 -5.12 -41.65
N ALA A 317 35.18 -5.67 -40.47
CA ALA A 317 35.84 -4.96 -39.38
C ALA A 317 35.13 -3.64 -38.97
N TRP A 318 33.79 -3.62 -39.02
CA TRP A 318 32.96 -2.44 -38.73
C TRP A 318 32.66 -2.25 -37.23
N GLU A 319 33.14 -3.13 -36.35
CA GLU A 319 32.82 -3.09 -34.93
C GLU A 319 33.16 -1.75 -34.25
N PRO A 320 34.32 -1.11 -34.52
CA PRO A 320 34.64 0.18 -33.90
C PRO A 320 33.62 1.28 -34.26
N SER A 321 33.18 1.34 -35.53
CA SER A 321 32.22 2.34 -35.99
C SER A 321 30.84 2.16 -35.33
N PHE A 322 30.37 0.91 -35.22
CA PHE A 322 29.12 0.62 -34.51
C PHE A 322 29.24 0.83 -33.00
N GLN A 323 30.40 0.55 -32.41
CA GLN A 323 30.70 0.88 -31.03
C GLN A 323 30.57 2.39 -30.77
N ASP A 324 31.18 3.23 -31.60
CA ASP A 324 31.09 4.70 -31.47
C ASP A 324 29.64 5.20 -31.60
N SER A 325 28.85 4.61 -32.51
CA SER A 325 27.42 4.91 -32.63
C SER A 325 26.64 4.63 -31.35
N ILE A 326 26.94 3.53 -30.65
CA ILE A 326 26.33 3.21 -29.36
C ILE A 326 26.83 4.13 -28.26
N LEU A 327 28.14 4.40 -28.22
CA LEU A 327 28.75 5.27 -27.21
C LEU A 327 28.18 6.69 -27.28
N THR A 328 27.88 7.21 -28.46
CA THR A 328 27.21 8.50 -28.64
C THR A 328 25.84 8.55 -27.93
N VAL A 329 25.03 7.49 -28.08
CA VAL A 329 23.74 7.37 -27.37
C VAL A 329 23.97 7.19 -25.87
N ARG A 330 25.00 6.43 -25.48
CA ARG A 330 25.34 6.17 -24.09
C ARG A 330 25.78 7.44 -23.37
N ASP A 331 26.55 8.30 -24.00
CA ASP A 331 26.99 9.57 -23.40
C ASP A 331 25.81 10.50 -23.12
N ALA A 332 24.86 10.57 -24.06
CA ALA A 332 23.60 11.27 -23.84
C ALA A 332 22.79 10.65 -22.68
N GLU A 333 22.70 9.31 -22.61
CA GLU A 333 22.02 8.59 -21.53
C GLU A 333 22.67 8.86 -20.18
N VAL A 334 24.00 8.80 -20.09
CA VAL A 334 24.79 9.08 -18.89
C VAL A 334 24.63 10.54 -18.45
N GLY A 335 24.55 11.48 -19.39
CA GLY A 335 24.23 12.88 -19.11
C GLY A 335 22.90 13.04 -18.37
N ILE A 336 21.86 12.30 -18.77
CA ILE A 336 20.57 12.30 -18.06
C ILE A 336 20.66 11.58 -16.72
N LEU A 337 21.32 10.41 -16.66
CA LEU A 337 21.54 9.67 -15.41
C LEU A 337 22.26 10.53 -14.36
N LYS A 338 23.23 11.35 -14.77
CA LYS A 338 23.93 12.30 -13.89
C LYS A 338 22.97 13.34 -13.32
N ARG A 339 22.08 13.91 -14.14
CA ARG A 339 21.02 14.82 -13.66
C ARG A 339 20.08 14.13 -12.69
N MET A 340 19.65 12.90 -13.00
CA MET A 340 18.81 12.09 -12.11
C MET A 340 19.50 11.84 -10.77
N ALA A 341 20.81 11.58 -10.75
CA ALA A 341 21.57 11.41 -9.52
C ALA A 341 21.57 12.69 -8.65
N TYR A 342 21.73 13.87 -9.25
CA TYR A 342 21.61 15.14 -8.53
C TYR A 342 20.21 15.37 -7.95
N TYR A 343 19.14 15.09 -8.72
CA TYR A 343 17.77 15.18 -8.19
C TYR A 343 17.52 14.14 -7.09
N GLY A 344 18.01 12.92 -7.24
CA GLY A 344 17.93 11.86 -6.22
C GLY A 344 18.64 12.25 -4.93
N ALA A 345 19.84 12.82 -5.02
CA ALA A 345 20.57 13.38 -3.89
C ALA A 345 19.79 14.53 -3.22
N GLY A 346 19.15 15.40 -4.01
CA GLY A 346 18.25 16.44 -3.50
C GLY A 346 17.08 15.88 -2.69
N ILE A 347 16.38 14.87 -3.20
CA ILE A 347 15.28 14.19 -2.47
C ILE A 347 15.79 13.61 -1.16
N PHE A 348 16.91 12.88 -1.21
CA PHE A 348 17.51 12.27 -0.03
C PHE A 348 17.92 13.32 1.02
N PHE A 349 18.54 14.41 0.58
CA PHE A 349 18.94 15.52 1.43
C PHE A 349 17.72 16.17 2.10
N THR A 350 16.69 16.53 1.31
CA THR A 350 15.45 17.13 1.82
C THR A 350 14.78 16.23 2.85
N PHE A 351 14.69 14.92 2.59
CA PHE A 351 14.11 13.97 3.53
C PHE A 351 14.93 13.85 4.81
N THR A 352 16.27 13.87 4.72
CA THR A 352 17.18 13.70 5.86
C THR A 352 17.25 14.93 6.75
N ILE A 353 17.25 16.13 6.17
CA ILE A 353 17.36 17.38 6.93
C ILE A 353 16.01 17.85 7.52
N ALA A 354 14.89 17.36 6.99
CA ALA A 354 13.56 17.78 7.42
C ALA A 354 13.31 17.68 8.94
N PRO A 355 13.60 16.55 9.61
CA PRO A 355 13.39 16.45 11.06
C PRO A 355 14.22 17.46 11.83
N PHE A 356 15.49 17.63 11.43
CA PHE A 356 16.40 18.58 12.06
C PHE A 356 15.91 20.02 11.94
N LEU A 357 15.52 20.46 10.73
CA LEU A 357 14.99 21.81 10.52
C LEU A 357 13.70 22.04 11.29
N THR A 358 12.79 21.06 11.30
CA THR A 358 11.54 21.16 12.06
C THR A 358 11.81 21.35 13.55
N THR A 359 12.68 20.53 14.14
CA THR A 359 12.99 20.63 15.57
C THR A 359 13.75 21.90 15.89
N LEU A 360 14.72 22.27 15.05
CA LEU A 360 15.52 23.49 15.22
C LEU A 360 14.63 24.74 15.22
N VAL A 361 13.74 24.85 14.23
CA VAL A 361 12.84 26.01 14.11
C VAL A 361 11.84 26.06 15.25
N SER A 362 11.22 24.93 15.63
CA SER A 362 10.30 24.92 16.78
C SER A 362 10.99 25.26 18.10
N PHE A 363 12.17 24.71 18.39
CA PHE A 363 12.89 25.03 19.62
C PHE A 363 13.43 26.46 19.62
N ALA A 364 13.90 26.97 18.48
CA ALA A 364 14.33 28.37 18.36
C ALA A 364 13.15 29.31 18.65
N VAL A 365 11.98 29.06 18.06
CA VAL A 365 10.77 29.87 18.35
C VAL A 365 10.36 29.74 19.80
N TYR A 366 10.39 28.54 20.39
CA TYR A 366 10.03 28.31 21.79
C TYR A 366 10.89 29.15 22.75
N VAL A 367 12.21 29.09 22.62
CA VAL A 367 13.16 29.81 23.48
C VAL A 367 13.14 31.33 23.22
N LEU A 368 12.92 31.77 21.98
CA LEU A 368 12.91 33.20 21.64
C LEU A 368 11.57 33.90 21.91
N MET A 369 10.49 33.14 22.12
CA MET A 369 9.14 33.71 22.31
C MET A 369 8.93 34.25 23.73
N ASP A 370 9.51 33.61 24.73
CA ASP A 370 9.39 34.01 26.14
C ASP A 370 10.67 33.63 26.90
N GLU A 371 11.14 34.51 27.78
CA GLU A 371 12.32 34.25 28.62
C GLU A 371 12.04 33.16 29.68
N GLU A 372 10.77 32.91 30.03
CA GLU A 372 10.37 31.84 30.94
C GLU A 372 10.41 30.44 30.30
N ASN A 373 10.48 30.35 28.96
CA ASN A 373 10.51 29.08 28.25
C ASN A 373 11.88 28.41 28.36
N VAL A 374 12.01 27.45 29.28
CA VAL A 374 13.23 26.66 29.44
C VAL A 374 13.14 25.37 28.64
N LEU A 375 14.04 25.20 27.66
CA LEU A 375 14.18 23.95 26.92
C LEU A 375 14.94 22.92 27.75
N ASP A 376 14.22 22.21 28.62
CA ASP A 376 14.77 21.13 29.42
C ASP A 376 14.87 19.80 28.61
N PRO A 377 15.63 18.80 29.08
CA PRO A 377 15.77 17.53 28.38
C PRO A 377 14.42 16.84 28.11
N GLN A 378 13.50 16.91 29.06
CA GLN A 378 12.17 16.32 28.95
C GLN A 378 11.39 16.92 27.77
N THR A 379 11.27 18.24 27.72
CA THR A 379 10.60 18.99 26.65
C THR A 379 11.25 18.69 25.31
N ALA A 380 12.58 18.67 25.25
CA ALA A 380 13.32 18.41 24.02
C ALA A 380 13.10 16.97 23.49
N PHE A 381 13.30 15.94 24.33
CA PHE A 381 13.20 14.54 23.91
C PHE A 381 11.78 14.13 23.53
N VAL A 382 10.78 14.54 24.31
CA VAL A 382 9.38 14.21 23.99
C VAL A 382 8.93 14.91 22.72
N SER A 383 9.28 16.19 22.55
CA SER A 383 8.95 16.92 21.32
C SER A 383 9.60 16.29 20.08
N LEU A 384 10.89 15.92 20.17
CA LEU A 384 11.60 15.23 19.10
C LEU A 384 10.92 13.91 18.72
N ALA A 385 10.48 13.13 19.71
CA ALA A 385 9.78 11.88 19.47
C ALA A 385 8.42 12.09 18.78
N LEU A 386 7.64 13.09 19.21
CA LEU A 386 6.35 13.43 18.60
C LEU A 386 6.51 13.96 17.16
N PHE A 387 7.51 14.79 16.89
CA PHE A 387 7.84 15.21 15.51
C PHE A 387 8.23 14.01 14.62
N ASN A 388 9.01 13.06 15.14
CA ASN A 388 9.37 11.85 14.40
C ASN A 388 8.16 10.97 14.07
N ILE A 389 7.18 10.87 14.98
CA ILE A 389 5.93 10.14 14.73
C ILE A 389 5.12 10.79 13.60
N MET A 390 5.03 12.12 13.54
CA MET A 390 4.30 12.84 12.47
C MET A 390 4.94 12.73 11.08
N ARG A 391 6.25 12.46 11.01
CA ARG A 391 6.99 12.47 9.74
C ARG A 391 6.47 11.43 8.75
N PHE A 392 6.26 10.20 9.20
CA PHE A 392 5.79 9.11 8.34
C PHE A 392 4.42 9.41 7.70
N PRO A 393 3.36 9.77 8.44
CA PRO A 393 2.07 10.08 7.85
C PRO A 393 2.15 11.28 6.90
N LEU A 394 2.87 12.36 7.24
CA LEU A 394 3.03 13.52 6.35
C LEU A 394 3.73 13.17 5.04
N GLY A 395 4.76 12.32 5.08
CA GLY A 395 5.48 11.88 3.89
C GLY A 395 4.69 10.91 3.01
N MET A 396 3.83 10.07 3.61
CA MET A 396 3.07 9.05 2.88
C MET A 396 1.74 9.56 2.32
N LEU A 397 1.09 10.53 2.98
CA LEU A 397 -0.26 10.98 2.61
C LEU A 397 -0.38 11.37 1.11
N PRO A 398 0.54 12.14 0.50
CA PRO A 398 0.46 12.48 -0.93
C PRO A 398 0.51 11.25 -1.85
N MET A 399 1.32 10.25 -1.49
CA MET A 399 1.44 9.00 -2.23
C MET A 399 0.13 8.20 -2.16
N VAL A 400 -0.45 8.07 -0.95
CA VAL A 400 -1.70 7.33 -0.76
C VAL A 400 -2.87 7.98 -1.47
N VAL A 401 -2.95 9.33 -1.47
CA VAL A 401 -3.95 10.07 -2.27
C VAL A 401 -3.80 9.75 -3.75
N THR A 402 -2.56 9.67 -4.26
CA THR A 402 -2.29 9.29 -5.66
C THR A 402 -2.78 7.87 -5.96
N PHE A 403 -2.50 6.90 -5.09
CA PHE A 403 -3.02 5.52 -5.25
C PHE A 403 -4.54 5.46 -5.20
N ALA A 404 -5.17 6.22 -4.29
CA ALA A 404 -6.63 6.30 -4.21
C ALA A 404 -7.24 6.88 -5.49
N MET A 405 -6.67 7.95 -6.05
CA MET A 405 -7.10 8.52 -7.33
C MET A 405 -6.96 7.53 -8.49
N GLN A 406 -5.84 6.80 -8.56
CA GLN A 406 -5.63 5.79 -9.60
C GLN A 406 -6.61 4.62 -9.48
N ALA A 407 -6.86 4.15 -8.26
CA ALA A 407 -7.88 3.14 -8.00
C ALA A 407 -9.27 3.65 -8.38
N TRP A 408 -9.60 4.91 -8.09
CA TRP A 408 -10.87 5.54 -8.47
C TRP A 408 -11.11 5.53 -9.98
N VAL A 409 -10.09 5.88 -10.78
CA VAL A 409 -10.16 5.75 -12.25
C VAL A 409 -10.36 4.29 -12.66
N SER A 410 -9.71 3.35 -11.96
CA SER A 410 -9.79 1.93 -12.26
C SER A 410 -11.18 1.35 -11.95
N ILE A 411 -11.81 1.78 -10.85
CA ILE A 411 -13.20 1.47 -10.52
C ILE A 411 -14.11 1.87 -11.69
N LYS A 412 -13.99 3.10 -12.20
CA LYS A 412 -14.83 3.58 -13.32
C LYS A 412 -14.66 2.71 -14.58
N ARG A 413 -13.43 2.30 -14.90
CA ARG A 413 -13.15 1.47 -16.08
C ARG A 413 -13.72 0.06 -15.92
N ILE A 414 -13.52 -0.57 -14.77
CA ILE A 414 -14.07 -1.90 -14.48
C ILE A 414 -15.61 -1.84 -14.41
N ASP A 415 -16.19 -0.82 -13.77
CA ASP A 415 -17.65 -0.61 -13.75
C ASP A 415 -18.22 -0.50 -15.16
N LYS A 416 -17.60 0.30 -16.03
CA LYS A 416 -18.02 0.42 -17.45
C LYS A 416 -17.98 -0.94 -18.14
N PHE A 417 -16.90 -1.71 -17.98
CA PHE A 417 -16.76 -3.02 -18.61
C PHE A 417 -17.77 -4.05 -18.07
N LEU A 418 -17.90 -4.19 -16.74
CA LEU A 418 -18.80 -5.18 -16.14
C LEU A 418 -20.28 -4.88 -16.38
N ASN A 419 -20.64 -3.61 -16.57
CA ASN A 419 -21.98 -3.21 -16.97
C ASN A 419 -22.22 -3.30 -18.48
N SER A 420 -21.23 -3.66 -19.31
CA SER A 420 -21.41 -3.73 -20.77
C SER A 420 -22.39 -4.82 -21.21
N ALA A 421 -22.89 -4.74 -22.45
CA ALA A 421 -23.91 -5.66 -22.92
C ALA A 421 -23.47 -7.12 -23.02
N GLU A 422 -24.33 -8.02 -22.58
CA GLU A 422 -24.12 -9.48 -22.70
C GLU A 422 -24.88 -10.02 -23.93
N LEU A 423 -24.48 -11.19 -24.40
CA LEU A 423 -25.24 -11.96 -25.37
C LEU A 423 -26.58 -12.35 -24.72
N ASP A 424 -27.68 -12.18 -25.45
CA ASP A 424 -28.96 -12.75 -25.01
C ASP A 424 -28.80 -14.28 -24.97
N PRO A 425 -29.26 -14.95 -23.89
CA PRO A 425 -29.09 -16.39 -23.72
C PRO A 425 -29.81 -17.25 -24.76
#